data_AF-D5XDE5-F1
#
_entry.id   AF-D5XDE5-F1
#
_cell.length_a   1.000
_cell.length_b   1.000
_cell.length_c   1.000
_cell.angle_alpha   90.00
_cell.angle_beta   90.00
_cell.angle_gamma   90.00
#
_symmetry.space_group_name_H-M   'P 1'
#
loop_
_entity.id
_entity.type
_entity.pdbx_description
1 polymer ?
#
loop_
_entity_poly.entity_id
_entity_poly.type
_entity_poly.pdbx_seq_one_letter_code
_entity_poly.pdbx_strand_id
1 'polypeptide(L)'
;MDKFYIRIFRHTLSVDEEDTWIDIAELDIHPEIMYKLAELGIVEVRRGQIPACQVMRAHKILRLRRDLGVNLPGAAIILDLLEQVEELQDEIERLKRR
;
A
#
# COMPACT_ATOMS: atom_id res chain seq x y z
N MET A 1 -32.03 -20.99 17.19
CA MET A 1 -32.27 -19.58 16.84
C MET A 1 -30.95 -18.88 17.02
N ASP A 2 -30.22 -18.69 15.91
CA ASP A 2 -28.87 -18.14 15.94
C ASP A 2 -28.95 -16.62 16.08
N LYS A 3 -28.22 -16.09 17.06
CA LYS A 3 -28.20 -14.67 17.36
C LYS A 3 -27.10 -14.02 16.54
N PHE A 4 -27.50 -13.19 15.57
CA PHE A 4 -26.58 -12.32 14.85
C PHE A 4 -26.46 -10.99 15.59
N TYR A 5 -25.22 -10.53 15.80
CA TYR A 5 -24.92 -9.22 16.34
C TYR A 5 -24.34 -8.34 15.23
N ILE A 6 -24.92 -7.15 15.07
CA ILE A 6 -24.37 -6.12 14.19
C ILE A 6 -23.28 -5.40 14.99
N ARG A 7 -22.03 -5.56 14.59
CA ARG A 7 -20.90 -4.82 15.13
C ARG A 7 -20.73 -3.55 14.30
N ILE A 8 -21.23 -2.43 14.82
CA ILE A 8 -21.07 -1.12 14.20
C ILE A 8 -19.68 -0.60 14.56
N PHE A 9 -18.81 -0.47 13.57
CA PHE A 9 -17.50 0.18 13.72
C PHE A 9 -17.67 1.68 13.54
N ARG A 10 -17.43 2.44 14.62
CA ARG A 10 -17.43 3.90 14.58
C ARG A 10 -16.05 4.37 14.13
N HIS A 11 -15.95 4.81 12.88
CA HIS A 11 -14.75 5.48 12.39
C HIS A 11 -14.76 6.93 12.90
N THR A 12 -13.83 7.26 13.79
CA THR A 12 -13.55 8.65 14.15
C THR A 12 -12.29 9.02 13.38
N LEU A 13 -12.34 10.08 12.59
CA LEU A 13 -11.21 10.61 11.82
C LEU A 13 -10.10 11.04 12.79
N SER A 14 -9.21 10.12 13.15
CA SER A 14 -7.90 10.41 13.74
C SER A 14 -6.86 10.22 12.65
N VAL A 15 -6.00 11.24 12.51
CA VAL A 15 -4.83 11.27 11.63
C VAL A 15 -3.75 10.35 12.21
N ASP A 16 -4.08 9.06 12.27
CA ASP A 16 -3.25 7.93 12.71
C ASP A 16 -3.62 6.74 11.81
N GLU A 17 -3.29 6.82 10.52
CA GLU A 17 -3.53 5.74 9.53
C GLU A 17 -2.67 4.47 9.79
N GLU A 18 -1.91 4.42 10.88
CA GLU A 18 -0.88 3.40 11.16
C GLU A 18 -1.40 2.08 11.77
N ASP A 19 -2.63 2.02 12.29
CA ASP A 19 -3.08 0.85 13.08
C ASP A 19 -4.09 -0.07 12.39
N THR A 20 -4.51 0.22 11.16
CA THR A 20 -5.43 -0.68 10.44
C THR A 20 -4.64 -1.75 9.70
N TRP A 21 -4.74 -2.99 10.15
CA TRP A 21 -4.14 -4.16 9.49
C TRP A 21 -5.22 -4.94 8.73
N ILE A 22 -4.91 -5.33 7.50
CA ILE A 22 -5.80 -6.08 6.61
C ILE A 22 -5.23 -7.48 6.42
N ASP A 23 -6.10 -8.50 6.48
CA ASP A 23 -5.68 -9.87 6.18
C ASP A 23 -5.36 -10.01 4.70
N ILE A 24 -4.21 -10.60 4.37
CA ILE A 24 -3.79 -10.83 2.98
C ILE A 24 -4.80 -11.72 2.24
N ALA A 25 -5.48 -12.62 2.95
CA ALA A 25 -6.52 -13.47 2.37
C ALA A 25 -7.78 -12.69 1.91
N GLU A 26 -8.01 -11.48 2.42
CA GLU A 26 -9.11 -10.60 2.01
C GLU A 26 -8.74 -9.71 0.81
N LEU A 27 -7.48 -9.70 0.40
CA LEU A 27 -7.00 -8.90 -0.73
C LEU A 27 -7.09 -9.69 -2.04
N ASP A 28 -7.37 -8.98 -3.13
CA ASP A 28 -7.31 -9.53 -4.50
C ASP A 28 -5.85 -9.63 -5.01
N ILE A 29 -4.95 -10.14 -4.16
CA ILE A 29 -3.55 -10.35 -4.48
C ILE A 29 -3.13 -11.70 -3.93
N HIS A 30 -2.50 -12.51 -4.79
CA HIS A 30 -2.00 -13.83 -4.39
C HIS A 30 -1.00 -13.71 -3.20
N PRO A 31 -1.14 -14.48 -2.11
CA PRO A 31 -0.31 -14.32 -0.91
C PRO A 31 1.20 -14.39 -1.17
N GLU A 32 1.64 -15.26 -2.09
CA GLU A 32 3.06 -15.38 -2.47
C GLU A 32 3.63 -14.06 -3.02
N ILE A 33 2.82 -13.27 -3.73
CA ILE A 33 3.24 -11.96 -4.23
C ILE A 33 3.41 -10.99 -3.05
N MET A 34 2.52 -11.02 -2.05
CA MET A 34 2.67 -10.20 -0.85
C MET A 34 3.95 -10.54 -0.09
N TYR A 35 4.25 -11.82 0.08
CA TYR A 35 5.49 -12.22 0.75
C TYR A 35 6.73 -11.76 -0.03
N LYS A 36 6.72 -11.82 -1.37
CA LYS A 36 7.81 -11.26 -2.18
C LYS A 36 7.95 -9.75 -2.05
N LEU A 37 6.84 -9.02 -1.96
CA LEU A 37 6.89 -7.58 -1.68
C LEU A 37 7.46 -7.30 -0.27
N ALA A 38 7.14 -8.14 0.70
CA ALA A 38 7.70 -8.04 2.05
C ALA A 38 9.20 -8.33 2.09
N GLU A 39 9.67 -9.35 1.36
CA GLU A 39 11.10 -9.65 1.19
C GLU A 39 11.87 -8.49 0.55
N LEU A 40 11.23 -7.75 -0.36
CA LEU A 40 11.79 -6.55 -0.98
C LEU A 40 11.69 -5.31 -0.07
N GLY A 41 11.13 -5.42 1.13
CA GLY A 41 10.98 -4.32 2.09
C GLY A 41 9.92 -3.28 1.71
N ILE A 42 9.06 -3.61 0.73
CA ILE A 42 8.05 -2.68 0.19
C ILE A 42 6.83 -2.60 1.10
N VAL A 43 6.50 -3.73 1.73
CA VAL A 43 5.38 -3.87 2.65
C VAL A 43 5.82 -4.63 3.89
N GLU A 44 5.16 -4.38 5.02
CA GLU A 44 5.30 -5.18 6.22
C GLU A 44 4.22 -6.25 6.23
N VAL A 45 4.63 -7.48 6.54
CA VAL A 45 3.69 -8.58 6.76
C VAL A 45 3.88 -9.12 8.17
N ARG A 46 2.81 -9.08 8.97
CA ARG A 46 2.80 -9.63 10.34
C ARG A 46 1.60 -10.55 10.50
N ARG A 47 1.86 -11.82 10.84
CA ARG A 47 0.82 -12.84 11.07
C ARG A 47 -0.18 -12.97 9.90
N GLY A 48 0.29 -12.80 8.66
CA GLY A 48 -0.58 -12.85 7.47
C GLY A 48 -1.37 -11.57 7.21
N GLN A 49 -1.07 -10.48 7.91
CA GLN A 49 -1.71 -9.18 7.75
C GLN A 49 -0.70 -8.12 7.27
N ILE A 50 -1.21 -7.09 6.60
CA ILE A 50 -0.46 -5.95 6.07
C ILE A 50 -1.10 -4.63 6.55
N PRO A 51 -0.33 -3.55 6.81
CA PRO A 51 -0.91 -2.24 7.07
C PRO A 51 -1.75 -1.75 5.89
N ALA A 52 -2.94 -1.23 6.16
CA ALA A 52 -3.88 -0.74 5.16
C ALA A 52 -3.27 0.34 4.26
N CYS A 53 -2.43 1.21 4.83
CA CYS A 53 -1.70 2.24 4.08
C CYS A 53 -0.76 1.66 3.01
N GLN A 54 -0.23 0.45 3.22
CA GLN A 54 0.70 -0.22 2.30
C GLN A 54 0.01 -1.05 1.22
N VAL A 55 -1.29 -1.37 1.38
CA VAL A 55 -2.07 -2.09 0.36
C VAL A 55 -2.12 -1.30 -0.94
N MET A 56 -2.29 0.02 -0.87
CA MET A 56 -2.27 0.88 -2.06
C MET A 56 -0.92 0.88 -2.76
N ARG A 57 0.19 0.86 -2.00
CA ARG A 57 1.56 0.77 -2.55
C ARG A 57 1.73 -0.55 -3.32
N ALA A 58 1.28 -1.67 -2.75
CA ALA A 58 1.33 -2.97 -3.40
C ALA A 58 0.54 -2.99 -4.73
N HIS A 59 -0.68 -2.44 -4.76
CA HIS A 59 -1.47 -2.35 -5.99
C HIS A 59 -0.79 -1.49 -7.07
N LYS A 60 -0.17 -0.36 -6.70
CA LYS A 60 0.57 0.49 -7.66
C LYS A 60 1.69 -0.31 -8.34
N ILE A 61 2.46 -1.09 -7.58
CA ILE A 61 3.55 -1.91 -8.12
C ILE A 61 3.04 -3.00 -9.06
N LEU A 62 1.96 -3.69 -8.69
CA LEU A 62 1.37 -4.70 -9.57
C LEU A 62 0.83 -4.11 -10.86
N ARG A 63 0.25 -2.92 -10.80
CA ARG A 63 -0.18 -2.17 -11.97
C ARG A 63 1.02 -1.77 -12.84
N LEU A 64 2.06 -1.19 -12.26
CA LEU A 64 3.30 -0.83 -12.99
C LEU A 64 3.93 -2.05 -13.68
N ARG A 65 4.00 -3.18 -12.98
CA ARG A 65 4.48 -4.45 -13.54
C ARG A 65 3.62 -4.90 -14.73
N ARG A 66 2.29 -4.85 -14.62
CA ARG A 66 1.37 -5.24 -15.70
C ARG A 66 1.49 -4.31 -16.90
N ASP A 67 1.51 -3.00 -16.65
CA ASP A 67 1.38 -1.99 -17.70
C ASP A 67 2.71 -1.73 -18.43
N LEU A 68 3.84 -1.80 -17.71
CA LEU A 68 5.18 -1.56 -18.26
C LEU A 68 5.94 -2.85 -18.58
N GLY A 69 5.40 -4.02 -18.22
CA GLY A 69 6.04 -5.31 -18.46
C GLY A 69 7.32 -5.55 -17.64
N VAL A 70 7.53 -4.78 -16.57
CA VAL A 70 8.72 -4.88 -15.70
C VAL A 70 8.56 -5.98 -14.65
N ASN A 71 9.67 -6.48 -14.10
CA ASN A 71 9.62 -7.40 -12.97
C ASN A 71 9.22 -6.69 -11.66
N LEU A 72 8.93 -7.47 -10.59
CA LEU A 72 8.44 -6.91 -9.32
C LEU A 72 9.44 -5.94 -8.66
N PRO A 73 10.75 -6.25 -8.57
CA PRO A 73 11.73 -5.29 -8.05
C PRO A 73 11.83 -4.03 -8.91
N GLY A 74 11.78 -4.16 -10.24
CA GLY A 74 11.79 -3.04 -11.16
C GLY A 74 10.58 -2.13 -10.99
N ALA A 75 9.39 -2.70 -10.84
CA ALA A 75 8.18 -1.93 -10.55
C ALA A 75 8.26 -1.19 -9.20
N ALA A 76 8.90 -1.78 -8.19
CA ALA A 76 9.12 -1.13 -6.90
C ALA A 76 10.05 0.09 -7.02
N ILE A 77 11.21 -0.08 -7.68
CA ILE A 77 12.16 1.01 -7.94
C ILE A 77 11.49 2.14 -8.72
N ILE A 78 10.68 1.82 -9.74
CA ILE A 78 9.96 2.82 -10.52
C ILE A 78 8.98 3.59 -9.62
N LEU A 79 8.26 2.91 -8.73
CA LEU A 79 7.34 3.58 -7.81
C LEU A 79 8.08 4.54 -6.88
N ASP A 80 9.19 4.10 -6.29
CA ASP A 80 10.01 4.95 -5.40
C ASP A 80 10.56 6.19 -6.13
N LEU A 81 10.93 6.04 -7.41
CA LEU A 81 11.37 7.16 -8.24
C LEU A 81 10.22 8.12 -8.58
N LEU A 82 9.02 7.61 -8.85
CA LEU A 82 7.85 8.45 -9.10
C LEU A 82 7.48 9.26 -7.85
N GLU A 83 7.53 8.66 -6.66
CA GLU A 83 7.29 9.35 -5.40
C GLU A 83 8.33 10.47 -5.16
N GLN A 84 9.62 10.20 -5.41
CA GLN A 84 10.65 11.24 -5.34
C GLN A 84 10.44 12.37 -6.35
N VAL A 85 9.98 12.07 -7.57
CA VAL A 85 9.68 13.09 -8.58
C VAL A 85 8.49 13.95 -8.15
N GLU A 86 7.44 13.35 -7.57
CA GLU A 86 6.29 14.08 -7.01
C GLU A 86 6.74 15.02 -5.88
N GLU A 87 7.58 14.54 -4.95
CA GLU A 87 8.13 15.36 -3.86
C GLU A 87 8.97 16.56 -4.38
N LEU A 88 9.82 16.32 -5.39
CA LEU A 88 10.62 17.37 -6.01
C LEU A 88 9.77 18.40 -6.74
N GLN A 89 8.70 17.95 -7.43
CA GLN A 89 7.76 18.85 -8.10
C GLN A 89 7.03 19.74 -7.08
N ASP A 90 6.58 19.16 -5.97
CA ASP A 90 5.95 19.88 -4.87
C ASP A 90 6.90 20.93 -4.25
N GLU A 91 8.18 20.59 -4.06
CA GLU A 91 9.18 21.54 -3.56
C GLU A 91 9.37 22.72 -4.54
N ILE A 92 9.51 22.44 -5.84
CA ILE A 92 9.62 23.47 -6.87
C ILE A 92 8.39 24.39 -6.87
N GLU A 93 7.18 23.84 -6.76
CA GLU A 93 5.96 24.64 -6.69
C GLU A 93 5.94 25.55 -5.44
N ARG A 94 6.34 25.02 -4.28
CA ARG A 94 6.42 25.80 -3.04
C ARG A 94 7.41 26.96 -3.16
N LEU A 95 8.55 26.74 -3.81
CA LEU A 95 9.55 27.78 -4.05
C LEU A 95 9.06 28.84 -5.05
N LYS A 96 8.33 28.44 -6.10
CA LYS A 96 7.76 29.39 -7.09
C LYS A 96 6.63 30.26 -6.54
N ARG A 97 5.95 29.82 -5.47
CA ARG A 97 4.87 30.58 -4.81
C ARG A 97 5.38 31.60 -3.79
N ARG A 98 6.70 31.66 -3.53
CA ARG A 98 7.36 32.70 -2.74
C ARG A 98 7.80 33.85 -3.63
#